data_AF-G8TYG6-F1
#
_entry.id   AF-G8TYG6-F1
#
_cell.length_a   1.000
_cell.length_b   1.000
_cell.length_c   1.000
_cell.angle_alpha   90.00
_cell.angle_beta   90.00
_cell.angle_gamma   90.00
#
_symmetry.space_group_name_H-M   'P 1'
#
loop_
_entity.id
_entity.type
_entity.pdbx_description
1 polymer ?
#
loop_
_entity_poly.entity_id
_entity_poly.type
_entity_poly.pdbx_seq_one_letter_code
_entity_poly.pdbx_strand_id
1 'polypeptide(L)'
;MSVYVLDTNVFIQAHRLYYPFDVAPGFWDSLIEFGQKGIIQSIDWVRNEIIDGKDALAGWVKGEGAILFRATITSDESNTIIAAYGRVGSLVKATARYQDIHREGFLAGADGWVIAYALVIGGTVVTMEQPARIGTKGENPRCMRSHRCTVDYYVRHVT
;
A
#
# COMPACT_ATOMS: atom_id res chain seq x y z
N MET A 1 9.83 -14.35 -10.69
CA MET A 1 10.32 -13.61 -9.50
C MET A 1 9.18 -12.68 -9.09
N SER A 2 8.71 -12.71 -7.83
CA SER A 2 7.56 -11.89 -7.43
C SER A 2 8.00 -10.46 -7.11
N VAL A 3 7.24 -9.48 -7.60
CA VAL A 3 7.46 -8.04 -7.32
C VAL A 3 6.79 -7.68 -5.99
N TYR A 4 7.44 -6.88 -5.17
CA TYR A 4 6.87 -6.38 -3.92
C TYR A 4 6.30 -4.99 -4.11
N VAL A 5 5.01 -4.80 -3.80
CA VAL A 5 4.32 -3.52 -3.91
C VAL A 5 4.20 -2.89 -2.52
N LEU A 6 4.92 -1.80 -2.28
CA LEU A 6 4.95 -1.13 -0.99
C LEU A 6 3.78 -0.16 -0.84
N ASP A 7 3.12 -0.26 0.31
CA ASP A 7 2.09 0.66 0.77
C ASP A 7 2.67 1.94 1.41
N THR A 8 1.87 3.00 1.52
CA THR A 8 2.22 4.32 2.09
C THR A 8 2.81 4.18 3.49
N ASN A 9 2.21 3.32 4.31
CA ASN A 9 2.61 3.17 5.70
C ASN A 9 4.05 2.62 5.86
N VAL A 10 4.57 1.88 4.87
CA VAL A 10 5.92 1.33 4.89
C VAL A 10 6.92 2.49 4.87
N PHE A 11 6.72 3.44 3.95
CA PHE A 11 7.57 4.62 3.81
C PHE A 11 7.46 5.54 5.03
N ILE A 12 6.23 5.83 5.48
CA ILE A 12 6.00 6.73 6.61
C ILE A 12 6.60 6.16 7.90
N GLN A 13 6.37 4.89 8.21
CA GLN A 13 6.90 4.28 9.42
C GLN A 13 8.42 4.08 9.33
N ALA A 14 8.95 3.69 8.18
CA ALA A 14 10.39 3.61 7.97
C ALA A 14 11.03 4.97 8.26
N HIS A 15 10.54 6.05 7.66
CA HIS A 15 11.11 7.38 7.86
C HIS A 15 11.01 7.88 9.30
N ARG A 16 9.87 7.65 9.98
CA ARG A 16 9.60 8.25 11.29
C ARG A 16 10.13 7.46 12.48
N LEU A 17 10.25 6.14 12.36
CA LEU A 17 10.48 5.27 13.53
C LEU A 17 11.76 4.43 13.44
N TYR A 18 12.06 3.88 12.26
CA TYR A 18 13.06 2.81 12.15
C TYR A 18 14.31 3.24 11.38
N TYR A 19 14.10 3.99 10.30
CA TYR A 19 15.12 4.36 9.32
C TYR A 19 15.01 5.85 8.92
N PRO A 20 15.20 6.80 9.86
CA PRO A 20 15.41 8.20 9.49
C PRO A 20 16.53 8.35 8.45
N PHE A 21 16.43 9.32 7.55
CA PHE A 21 17.38 9.50 6.43
C PHE A 21 18.83 9.70 6.89
N ASP A 22 19.03 10.42 7.98
CA ASP A 22 20.32 10.74 8.58
C ASP A 22 20.92 9.57 9.38
N VAL A 23 20.08 8.62 9.82
CA VAL A 23 20.50 7.46 10.61
C VAL A 23 20.80 6.25 9.72
N ALA A 24 19.97 6.01 8.70
CA ALA A 24 20.04 4.81 7.87
C ALA A 24 19.92 5.11 6.37
N PRO A 25 20.86 5.88 5.78
CA PRO A 25 20.80 6.23 4.36
C PRO A 25 20.84 5.00 3.44
N GLY A 26 21.63 3.98 3.81
CA GLY A 26 21.76 2.75 3.01
C GLY A 26 20.45 1.96 2.85
N PHE A 27 19.48 2.12 3.76
CA PHE A 27 18.14 1.56 3.58
C PHE A 27 17.43 2.20 2.38
N TRP A 28 17.48 3.53 2.30
CA TRP A 28 16.84 4.30 1.23
C TRP A 28 17.54 4.09 -0.12
N ASP A 29 18.88 3.99 -0.11
CA ASP A 29 19.67 3.64 -1.29
C ASP A 29 19.30 2.24 -1.81
N SER A 30 19.11 1.28 -0.91
CA SER A 30 18.69 -0.08 -1.27
C SER A 30 17.29 -0.10 -1.90
N LEU A 31 16.35 0.73 -1.41
CA LEU A 31 15.04 0.85 -2.04
C LEU A 31 15.15 1.32 -3.48
N ILE A 32 15.99 2.33 -3.74
CA ILE A 32 16.25 2.85 -5.09
C ILE A 32 16.83 1.73 -5.98
N GLU A 33 17.85 1.01 -5.49
CA GLU A 33 18.48 -0.09 -6.23
C GLU A 33 17.49 -1.20 -6.58
N PHE A 34 16.66 -1.63 -5.62
CA PHE A 34 15.63 -2.64 -5.87
C PHE A 34 14.51 -2.13 -6.77
N GLY A 35 14.21 -0.83 -6.71
CA GLY A 35 13.29 -0.13 -7.61
C GLY A 35 13.75 -0.16 -9.06
N GLN A 36 15.04 0.11 -9.29
CA GLN A 36 15.67 0.04 -10.61
C GLN A 36 15.65 -1.38 -11.18
N LYS A 37 15.82 -2.39 -10.33
CA LYS A 37 15.72 -3.81 -10.70
C LYS A 37 14.27 -4.29 -10.89
N GLY A 38 13.28 -3.46 -10.58
CA GLY A 38 11.86 -3.80 -10.66
C GLY A 38 11.40 -4.81 -9.59
N ILE A 39 12.22 -5.08 -8.57
CA ILE A 39 11.91 -6.03 -7.49
C ILE A 39 10.94 -5.40 -6.49
N ILE A 40 11.11 -4.10 -6.23
CA ILE A 40 10.25 -3.32 -5.34
C ILE A 40 9.61 -2.20 -6.16
N GLN A 41 8.31 -2.03 -6.00
CA GLN A 41 7.55 -0.99 -6.67
C GLN A 41 6.53 -0.40 -5.68
N SER A 42 6.00 0.76 -6.02
CA SER A 42 4.83 1.34 -5.39
C SER A 42 4.04 2.10 -6.47
N ILE A 43 2.96 2.77 -6.11
CA ILE A 43 2.05 3.40 -7.09
C ILE A 43 1.92 4.91 -6.87
N ASP A 44 1.53 5.60 -7.94
CA ASP A 44 1.23 7.04 -7.94
C ASP A 44 0.25 7.48 -6.83
N TRP A 45 -0.74 6.65 -6.47
CA TRP A 45 -1.62 6.91 -5.31
C TRP A 45 -0.85 7.01 -3.99
N VAL A 46 0.04 6.05 -3.71
CA VAL A 46 0.89 6.05 -2.52
C VAL A 46 1.81 7.27 -2.51
N ARG A 47 2.39 7.59 -3.67
CA ARG A 47 3.22 8.78 -3.84
C ARG A 47 2.46 10.06 -3.48
N ASN A 48 1.22 10.20 -3.95
CA ASN A 48 0.42 11.40 -3.69
C ASN A 48 0.08 11.55 -2.20
N GLU A 49 -0.27 10.45 -1.54
CA GLU A 49 -0.52 10.44 -0.10
C GLU A 49 0.72 10.86 0.71
N ILE A 50 1.90 10.38 0.33
CA ILE A 50 3.16 10.79 0.98
C ILE A 50 3.44 12.28 0.74
N ILE A 51 3.21 12.76 -0.48
CA ILE A 51 3.47 14.16 -0.84
C ILE A 51 2.59 15.14 -0.04
N ASP A 52 1.36 14.75 0.27
CA ASP A 52 0.44 15.54 1.09
C ASP A 52 0.93 15.75 2.53
N GLY A 53 1.83 14.87 3.01
CA GLY A 53 2.50 15.02 4.30
C GLY A 53 3.46 16.21 4.40
N LYS A 54 3.94 16.74 3.26
CA LYS A 54 4.80 17.95 3.15
C LYS A 54 6.06 17.92 4.03
N ASP A 55 6.62 16.75 4.30
CA ASP A 55 7.83 16.54 5.11
C ASP A 55 9.05 16.16 4.24
N ALA A 56 10.17 15.79 4.89
CA ALA A 56 11.38 15.39 4.19
C ALA A 56 11.17 14.17 3.27
N LEU A 57 10.28 13.25 3.68
CA LEU A 57 9.89 12.10 2.87
C LEU A 57 9.15 12.52 1.60
N ALA A 58 8.28 13.54 1.68
CA ALA A 58 7.65 14.13 0.50
C ALA A 58 8.68 14.70 -0.50
N GLY A 59 9.77 15.30 0.00
CA GLY A 59 10.89 15.75 -0.82
C GLY A 59 11.60 14.58 -1.52
N TRP A 60 11.91 13.53 -0.77
CA TRP A 60 12.60 12.34 -1.29
C TRP A 60 11.78 11.61 -2.36
N VAL A 61 10.47 11.43 -2.16
CA VAL A 61 9.55 10.80 -3.12
C VAL A 61 9.39 11.60 -4.42
N LYS A 62 9.61 12.92 -4.38
CA LYS A 62 9.63 13.77 -5.57
C LYS A 62 10.96 13.71 -6.33
N GLY A 63 12.05 13.42 -5.64
CA GLY A 63 13.40 13.30 -6.19
C GLY A 63 13.81 11.86 -6.42
N GLU A 64 14.76 11.38 -5.62
CA GLU A 64 15.43 10.08 -5.78
C GLU A 64 14.47 8.89 -5.70
N GLY A 65 13.46 8.97 -4.83
CA GLY A 65 12.47 7.91 -4.65
C GLY A 65 11.48 7.77 -5.81
N ALA A 66 11.45 8.71 -6.76
CA ALA A 66 10.47 8.71 -7.86
C ALA A 66 10.50 7.42 -8.69
N ILE A 67 11.67 6.77 -8.79
CA ILE A 67 11.86 5.51 -9.54
C ILE A 67 11.05 4.33 -9.00
N LEU A 68 10.56 4.40 -7.76
CA LEU A 68 9.73 3.34 -7.16
C LEU A 68 8.29 3.37 -7.64
N PHE A 69 7.79 4.54 -8.02
CA PHE A 69 6.35 4.75 -8.22
C PHE A 69 5.96 4.50 -9.68
N ARG A 70 4.92 3.70 -9.88
CA ARG A 70 4.36 3.34 -11.17
C ARG A 70 3.01 4.03 -11.35
N ALA A 71 2.76 4.53 -12.55
CA ALA A 71 1.47 5.11 -12.88
C ALA A 71 0.41 4.02 -12.95
N THR A 72 -0.75 4.26 -12.33
CA THR A 72 -1.87 3.31 -12.35
C THR A 72 -2.89 3.64 -13.41
N ILE A 73 -3.12 4.93 -13.68
CA ILE A 73 -4.17 5.40 -14.59
C ILE A 73 -3.62 5.72 -15.98
N THR A 74 -2.38 6.17 -16.08
CA THR A 74 -1.76 6.54 -17.36
C THR A 74 -0.82 5.48 -17.92
N SER A 75 -0.85 4.26 -17.37
CA SER A 75 -0.08 3.13 -17.89
C SER A 75 -0.87 2.36 -18.95
N ASP A 76 -0.17 1.56 -19.74
CA ASP A 76 -0.79 0.66 -20.73
C ASP A 76 -1.71 -0.39 -20.06
N GLU A 77 -1.45 -0.69 -18.78
CA GLU A 77 -2.20 -1.64 -17.96
C GLU A 77 -3.40 -0.99 -17.25
N SER A 78 -3.62 0.32 -17.44
CA SER A 78 -4.62 1.11 -16.71
C SER A 78 -6.02 0.50 -16.73
N ASN A 79 -6.50 0.03 -17.88
CA ASN A 79 -7.81 -0.62 -18.00
C ASN A 79 -7.89 -1.89 -17.13
N THR A 80 -6.83 -2.68 -17.08
CA THR A 80 -6.75 -3.91 -16.29
C THR A 80 -6.68 -3.60 -14.79
N ILE A 81 -5.91 -2.57 -14.41
CA ILE A 81 -5.79 -2.10 -13.02
C ILE A 81 -7.13 -1.56 -12.52
N ILE A 82 -7.83 -0.74 -13.32
CA ILE A 82 -9.16 -0.20 -12.99
C ILE A 82 -10.18 -1.33 -12.85
N ALA A 83 -10.14 -2.34 -13.74
CA ALA A 83 -11.02 -3.51 -13.63
C ALA A 83 -10.73 -4.33 -12.37
N ALA A 84 -9.45 -4.56 -12.06
CA ALA A 84 -9.03 -5.22 -10.82
C ALA A 84 -9.48 -4.44 -9.59
N TYR A 85 -9.38 -3.11 -9.60
CA TYR A 85 -9.87 -2.24 -8.54
C TYR A 85 -11.38 -2.38 -8.33
N GLY A 86 -12.17 -2.39 -9.41
CA GLY A 86 -13.61 -2.64 -9.34
C GLY A 86 -13.95 -4.00 -8.74
N ARG A 87 -13.19 -5.05 -9.08
CA ARG A 87 -13.32 -6.39 -8.47
C ARG A 87 -12.99 -6.38 -6.99
N VAL A 88 -11.88 -5.74 -6.60
CA VAL A 88 -11.47 -5.59 -5.20
C VAL A 88 -12.58 -4.90 -4.41
N GLY A 89 -13.11 -3.78 -4.90
CA GLY A 89 -14.17 -3.04 -4.22
C GLY A 89 -15.48 -3.81 -4.12
N SER A 90 -15.85 -4.60 -5.13
CA SER A 90 -17.02 -5.47 -5.08
C SER A 90 -16.90 -6.54 -3.99
N LEU A 91 -15.71 -7.14 -3.85
CA LEU A 91 -15.41 -8.11 -2.79
C LEU A 91 -15.48 -7.46 -1.39
N VAL A 92 -15.08 -6.18 -1.26
CA VAL A 92 -15.04 -5.50 0.05
C VAL A 92 -16.47 -5.29 0.51
N LYS A 93 -17.32 -4.82 -0.41
CA LYS A 93 -18.75 -4.62 -0.18
C LYS A 93 -19.49 -5.91 0.14
N ALA A 94 -19.17 -7.01 -0.54
CA ALA A 94 -19.80 -8.30 -0.32
C ALA A 94 -19.42 -8.95 1.02
N THR A 95 -18.32 -8.52 1.64
CA THR A 95 -17.85 -9.13 2.89
C THR A 95 -18.59 -8.53 4.10
N ALA A 96 -19.51 -9.32 4.66
CA ALA A 96 -20.36 -8.93 5.81
C ALA A 96 -19.59 -8.59 7.09
N ARG A 97 -18.29 -8.93 7.17
CA ARG A 97 -17.42 -8.63 8.32
C ARG A 97 -16.93 -7.18 8.39
N TYR A 98 -17.21 -6.35 7.38
CA TYR A 98 -16.78 -4.94 7.36
C TYR A 98 -17.96 -3.99 7.60
N GLN A 99 -17.79 -3.00 8.48
CA GLN A 99 -18.75 -1.90 8.64
C GLN A 99 -18.61 -0.91 7.48
N ASP A 100 -19.71 -0.27 7.08
CA ASP A 100 -19.77 0.58 5.87
C ASP A 100 -18.75 1.72 5.85
N ILE A 101 -18.53 2.40 6.98
CA ILE A 101 -17.56 3.51 7.07
C ILE A 101 -16.12 3.07 6.78
N HIS A 102 -15.80 1.82 7.09
CA HIS A 102 -14.47 1.26 6.85
C HIS A 102 -14.31 0.74 5.43
N ARG A 103 -15.42 0.39 4.76
CA ARG A 103 -15.43 0.08 3.33
C ARG A 103 -15.18 1.33 2.50
N GLU A 104 -15.82 2.44 2.86
CA GLU A 104 -15.67 3.72 2.17
C GLU A 104 -14.26 4.30 2.32
N GLY A 105 -13.69 4.26 3.54
CA GLY A 105 -12.31 4.70 3.77
C GLY A 105 -11.28 3.90 2.95
N PHE A 106 -11.43 2.57 2.91
CA PHE A 106 -10.55 1.70 2.12
C PHE A 106 -10.64 1.96 0.61
N LEU A 107 -11.81 2.33 0.10
CA LEU A 107 -12.04 2.64 -1.32
C LEU A 107 -11.73 4.11 -1.67
N ALA A 108 -11.49 4.96 -0.68
CA ALA A 108 -11.07 6.34 -0.88
C ALA A 108 -9.54 6.51 -0.85
N GLY A 109 -8.84 5.59 -0.16
CA GLY A 109 -7.39 5.62 0.01
C GLY A 109 -6.60 4.89 -1.08
N ALA A 110 -5.28 4.83 -0.89
CA ALA A 110 -4.35 4.14 -1.79
C ALA A 110 -4.45 2.60 -1.69
N ASP A 111 -4.97 2.06 -0.58
CA ASP A 111 -4.93 0.62 -0.27
C ASP A 111 -5.60 -0.26 -1.31
N GLY A 112 -6.80 0.12 -1.75
CA GLY A 112 -7.52 -0.62 -2.79
C GLY A 112 -6.75 -0.62 -4.11
N TRP A 113 -6.08 0.49 -4.45
CA TRP A 113 -5.26 0.61 -5.65
C TRP A 113 -3.97 -0.19 -5.57
N VAL A 114 -3.32 -0.22 -4.40
CA VAL A 114 -2.12 -1.04 -4.15
C VAL A 114 -2.43 -2.53 -4.37
N ILE A 115 -3.55 -3.01 -3.83
CA ILE A 115 -3.99 -4.39 -4.02
C ILE A 115 -4.33 -4.66 -5.48
N ALA A 116 -5.11 -3.78 -6.12
CA ALA A 116 -5.46 -3.92 -7.54
C ALA A 116 -4.23 -4.00 -8.43
N TYR A 117 -3.25 -3.12 -8.20
CA TYR A 117 -2.00 -3.10 -8.93
C TYR A 117 -1.21 -4.40 -8.74
N ALA A 118 -1.01 -4.82 -7.49
CA ALA A 118 -0.30 -6.06 -7.17
C ALA A 118 -0.96 -7.28 -7.83
N LEU A 119 -2.29 -7.33 -7.90
CA LEU A 119 -3.02 -8.41 -8.57
C LEU A 119 -2.74 -8.47 -10.08
N VAL A 120 -2.68 -7.32 -10.75
CA VAL A 120 -2.41 -7.26 -12.19
C VAL A 120 -1.00 -7.73 -12.52
N ILE A 121 -0.01 -7.33 -11.72
CA ILE A 121 1.40 -7.66 -11.98
C ILE A 121 1.85 -8.99 -11.35
N GLY A 122 0.96 -9.71 -10.65
CA GLY A 122 1.31 -10.92 -9.90
C GLY A 122 2.28 -10.66 -8.73
N GLY A 123 2.20 -9.47 -8.13
CA GLY A 123 3.04 -9.00 -7.04
C GLY A 123 2.48 -9.29 -5.65
N THR A 124 3.32 -9.10 -4.65
CA THR A 124 2.99 -9.25 -3.23
C THR A 124 2.90 -7.88 -2.57
N VAL A 125 1.77 -7.57 -1.93
CA VAL A 125 1.60 -6.31 -1.17
C VAL A 125 2.40 -6.37 0.13
N VAL A 126 3.16 -5.32 0.42
CA VAL A 126 3.93 -5.14 1.65
C VAL A 126 3.38 -3.94 2.41
N THR A 127 2.98 -4.17 3.67
CA THR A 127 2.36 -3.18 4.54
C THR A 127 2.86 -3.36 5.97
N MET A 128 3.04 -2.26 6.72
CA MET A 128 3.62 -2.23 8.07
C MET A 128 2.56 -2.12 9.19
N GLU A 129 1.33 -2.53 8.91
CA GLU A 129 0.26 -2.49 9.91
C GLU A 129 0.20 -3.73 10.78
N GLN A 130 0.17 -3.50 12.09
CA GLN A 130 -0.01 -4.57 13.06
C GLN A 130 -1.49 -4.95 13.15
N PRO A 131 -1.82 -6.26 13.18
CA PRO A 131 -3.17 -6.68 13.46
C PRO A 131 -3.56 -6.18 14.85
N ALA A 132 -4.74 -5.56 14.96
CA ALA A 132 -5.30 -5.28 16.26
C ALA A 132 -5.41 -6.60 17.04
N ARG A 133 -4.82 -6.67 18.24
CA ARG A 133 -5.01 -7.83 19.12
C ARG A 133 -6.51 -7.98 19.38
N ILE A 134 -7.07 -9.14 19.05
CA ILE A 134 -8.43 -9.51 19.45
C ILE A 134 -8.40 -9.68 20.98
N GLY A 135 -8.72 -8.61 21.70
CA GLY A 135 -9.00 -8.69 23.13
C GLY A 135 -10.37 -9.33 23.32
N THR A 136 -10.44 -10.39 24.12
CA THR A 136 -11.69 -11.04 24.54
C THR A 136 -12.47 -10.15 25.49
N LYS A 137 -13.12 -9.11 24.95
CA LYS A 137 -14.37 -8.45 25.42
C LYS A 137 -14.43 -7.06 24.81
N GLY A 138 -15.51 -6.81 24.08
CA GLY A 138 -15.84 -5.49 23.53
C GLY A 138 -15.13 -5.23 22.20
N GLU A 139 -15.94 -5.16 21.14
CA GLU A 139 -15.54 -4.71 19.81
C GLU A 139 -14.68 -3.45 19.92
N ASN A 140 -13.38 -3.58 19.61
CA ASN A 140 -12.47 -2.45 19.55
C ASN A 140 -12.49 -1.90 18.11
N PRO A 141 -13.03 -0.69 17.86
CA PRO A 141 -13.14 -0.11 16.52
C PRO A 141 -11.79 0.21 15.85
N ARG A 142 -10.66 -0.08 16.52
CA ARG A 142 -9.32 0.07 15.95
C ARG A 142 -8.89 -1.07 15.02
N CYS A 143 -9.66 -2.15 14.92
CA CYS A 143 -9.32 -3.26 14.01
C CYS A 143 -9.26 -2.84 12.53
N MET A 144 -10.00 -1.79 12.15
CA MET A 144 -10.10 -1.32 10.76
C MET A 144 -9.17 -0.16 10.40
N ARG A 145 -8.34 0.33 11.32
CA ARG A 145 -7.14 1.10 10.93
C ARG A 145 -5.95 0.20 10.56
N SER A 146 -6.16 -1.11 10.62
CA SER A 146 -5.19 -2.14 10.27
C SER A 146 -5.68 -2.84 8.98
N HIS A 147 -5.33 -2.26 7.83
CA HIS A 147 -5.35 -2.77 6.45
C HIS A 147 -4.87 -4.23 6.32
N ARG A 148 -4.16 -4.80 7.32
CA ARG A 148 -3.78 -6.23 7.28
C ARG A 148 -4.95 -7.22 7.38
N CYS A 149 -6.06 -6.89 8.04
CA CYS A 149 -7.26 -7.75 7.97
C CYS A 149 -7.84 -7.81 6.55
N THR A 150 -7.64 -6.75 5.78
CA THR A 150 -8.03 -6.66 4.38
C THR A 150 -6.99 -7.37 3.50
N VAL A 151 -5.69 -7.10 3.65
CA VAL A 151 -4.64 -7.68 2.79
C VAL A 151 -4.48 -9.20 2.99
N ASP A 152 -4.47 -9.75 4.21
CA ASP A 152 -4.32 -11.22 4.43
C ASP A 152 -5.54 -12.02 3.93
N TYR A 153 -6.75 -11.43 3.99
CA TYR A 153 -7.94 -12.04 3.41
C TYR A 153 -7.92 -11.97 1.88
N TYR A 154 -7.48 -10.84 1.30
CA TYR A 154 -7.46 -10.63 -0.15
C TYR A 154 -6.34 -11.38 -0.86
N VAL A 155 -5.12 -11.38 -0.32
CA VAL A 155 -4.00 -12.13 -0.90
C VAL A 155 -4.29 -13.63 -0.88
N ARG A 156 -4.98 -14.17 0.13
CA ARG A 156 -5.33 -15.61 0.19
C ARG A 156 -6.54 -16.05 -0.66
N HIS A 157 -7.41 -15.14 -1.10
CA HIS A 157 -8.63 -15.49 -1.83
C HIS A 157 -8.66 -14.99 -3.28
N VAL A 158 -7.66 -14.21 -3.72
CA VAL A 158 -7.58 -13.67 -5.09
C VAL A 158 -6.39 -14.24 -5.89
N THR A 159 -5.40 -14.86 -5.25
CA THR A 159 -4.45 -15.79 -5.89
C THR A 159 -4.98 -17.21 -5.87
#